data_AF-A0A6M8SYT4-F1
#
_entry.id   AF-A0A6M8SYT4-F1
#
_cell.length_a   1.000
_cell.length_b   1.000
_cell.length_c   1.000
_cell.angle_alpha   90.00
_cell.angle_beta   90.00
_cell.angle_gamma   90.00
#
_symmetry.space_group_name_H-M   'P 1'
#
loop_
_entity.id
_entity.type
_entity.pdbx_description
1 polymer ?
#
loop_
_entity_poly.entity_id
_entity_poly.type
_entity_poly.pdbx_seq_one_letter_code
_entity_poly.pdbx_strand_id
1 'polypeptide(L)'
;MSFYFRPDDVPELQGLTRWDQRVLLRGTFIKERAMSTVVLLMAVLGSVQFVINPLLVQYAPTIRADNMFYAAILVGWLLFLMWARDAIMMNILRPKLALKRAEMKAAEIAQLEAARASEQGQD
;
A
#
# COMPACT_ATOMS: atom_id res chain seq x y z
N MET A 1 -10.88 6.23 -14.66
CA MET A 1 -10.22 5.37 -13.65
C MET A 1 -10.31 6.12 -12.34
N SER A 2 -11.08 5.64 -11.37
CA SER A 2 -11.20 6.31 -10.07
C SER A 2 -9.92 6.05 -9.26
N PHE A 3 -9.33 7.11 -8.72
CA PHE A 3 -8.12 7.06 -7.89
C PHE A 3 -8.52 7.27 -6.44
N TYR A 4 -8.07 6.39 -5.55
CA TYR A 4 -8.53 6.36 -4.17
C TYR A 4 -7.37 6.62 -3.23
N PHE A 5 -7.61 7.50 -2.26
CA PHE A 5 -6.62 7.91 -1.27
C PHE A 5 -6.74 7.13 0.04
N ARG A 6 -7.91 6.54 0.32
CA ARG A 6 -8.15 5.73 1.52
C ARG A 6 -8.55 4.31 1.14
N PRO A 7 -8.11 3.30 1.93
CA PRO A 7 -8.52 1.90 1.74
C PRO A 7 -10.04 1.71 1.84
N ASP A 8 -10.70 2.50 2.69
CA ASP A 8 -12.13 2.41 2.92
C ASP A 8 -12.96 2.81 1.69
N ASP A 9 -12.40 3.64 0.82
CA ASP A 9 -13.08 4.11 -0.38
C ASP A 9 -13.01 3.07 -1.53
N VAL A 10 -12.23 1.99 -1.35
CA VAL A 10 -12.01 0.95 -2.36
C VAL A 10 -13.21 -0.01 -2.40
N PRO A 11 -14.02 -0.03 -3.49
CA PRO A 11 -15.19 -0.92 -3.57
C PRO A 11 -14.82 -2.40 -3.37
N GLU A 12 -13.63 -2.77 -3.84
CA GLU A 12 -13.09 -4.13 -3.74
C GLU A 12 -12.80 -4.55 -2.29
N LEU A 13 -12.63 -3.60 -1.36
CA LEU A 13 -12.39 -3.83 0.07
C LEU A 13 -13.64 -3.62 0.95
N GLN A 14 -14.75 -3.13 0.39
CA GLN A 14 -16.00 -2.91 1.13
C GLN A 14 -16.61 -4.23 1.59
N GLY A 15 -16.96 -4.31 2.88
CA GLY A 15 -17.55 -5.50 3.50
C GLY A 15 -16.55 -6.49 4.11
N LEU A 16 -15.24 -6.24 4.01
CA LEU A 16 -14.22 -6.97 4.76
C LEU A 16 -13.95 -6.28 6.11
N THR A 17 -13.60 -7.08 7.13
CA THR A 17 -13.15 -6.51 8.41
C THR A 17 -11.80 -5.80 8.22
N ARG A 18 -11.46 -4.85 9.09
CA ARG A 18 -10.16 -4.14 9.03
C ARG A 18 -8.97 -5.09 9.15
N TRP A 19 -9.17 -6.25 9.78
CA TRP A 19 -8.15 -7.29 9.88
C TRP A 19 -7.94 -7.98 8.54
N ASP A 20 -9.03 -8.41 7.89
CA ASP A 20 -8.96 -9.10 6.58
C ASP A 20 -8.44 -8.18 5.48
N GLN A 21 -8.84 -6.90 5.50
CA GLN A 21 -8.26 -5.89 4.63
C GLN A 21 -6.73 -5.80 4.81
N ARG A 22 -6.26 -5.86 6.05
CA ARG A 22 -4.82 -5.81 6.37
C ARG A 22 -4.10 -7.08 5.89
N VAL A 23 -4.71 -8.25 6.07
CA VAL A 23 -4.16 -9.54 5.60
C VAL A 23 -4.11 -9.59 4.07
N LEU A 24 -5.16 -9.16 3.38
CA LEU A 24 -5.16 -9.02 1.92
C LEU A 24 -4.07 -8.05 1.45
N LEU A 25 -4.09 -6.81 1.95
CA LEU A 25 -3.19 -5.76 1.45
C LEU A 25 -1.72 -6.00 1.82
N ARG A 26 -1.44 -6.61 2.97
CA ARG A 26 -0.06 -6.80 3.47
C ARG A 26 0.47 -8.22 3.32
N GLY A 27 -0.39 -9.23 3.43
CA GLY A 27 -0.01 -10.64 3.36
C GLY A 27 0.05 -11.19 1.93
N THR A 28 -0.88 -10.78 1.05
CA THR A 28 -0.93 -11.36 -0.31
C THR A 28 0.03 -10.69 -1.32
N PHE A 29 0.47 -9.45 -1.05
CA PHE A 29 1.28 -8.64 -1.97
C PHE A 29 2.69 -8.35 -1.45
N ILE A 30 3.32 -9.31 -0.75
CA ILE A 30 4.66 -9.13 -0.18
C ILE A 30 5.70 -8.82 -1.26
N LYS A 31 5.61 -9.48 -2.44
CA LYS A 31 6.54 -9.28 -3.55
C LYS A 31 6.42 -7.89 -4.17
N GLU A 32 5.19 -7.44 -4.43
CA GLU A 32 4.90 -6.10 -4.95
C GLU A 32 5.29 -5.02 -3.94
N ARG A 33 5.04 -5.29 -2.66
CA ARG A 33 5.46 -4.41 -1.56
C ARG A 33 6.98 -4.30 -1.51
N ALA A 34 7.73 -5.40 -1.62
CA ALA A 34 9.19 -5.38 -1.66
C ALA A 34 9.72 -4.58 -2.86
N MET A 35 9.19 -4.81 -4.07
CA MET A 35 9.54 -4.02 -5.25
C MET A 35 9.21 -2.52 -5.07
N SER A 36 8.05 -2.20 -4.51
CA SER A 36 7.65 -0.82 -4.24
C SER A 36 8.56 -0.15 -3.21
N THR A 37 9.11 -0.90 -2.25
CA THR A 37 10.09 -0.39 -1.29
C THR A 37 11.41 -0.07 -1.96
N VAL A 38 11.88 -0.92 -2.89
CA VAL A 38 13.10 -0.64 -3.66
C VAL A 38 12.92 0.62 -4.50
N VAL A 39 11.79 0.75 -5.19
CA VAL A 39 11.47 1.96 -5.96
C VAL A 39 11.37 3.19 -5.06
N LEU A 40 10.76 3.05 -3.88
CA LEU A 40 10.70 4.13 -2.88
C LEU A 40 12.11 4.55 -2.44
N LEU A 41 13.02 3.62 -2.15
CA LEU A 41 14.39 3.94 -1.76
C LEU A 41 15.13 4.69 -2.87
N MET A 42 15.00 4.23 -4.13
CA MET A 42 15.56 4.93 -5.29
C MET A 42 14.97 6.34 -5.45
N ALA A 43 13.66 6.48 -5.25
CA ALA A 43 12.98 7.78 -5.31
C ALA A 43 13.42 8.70 -4.17
N VAL A 44 13.61 8.19 -2.96
CA VAL A 44 14.13 8.96 -1.82
C VAL A 44 15.53 9.46 -2.13
N LEU A 45 16.46 8.58 -2.51
CA LEU A 45 17.84 8.98 -2.81
C LEU A 45 17.92 9.96 -3.97
N GLY A 46 17.20 9.70 -5.06
CA GLY A 46 17.15 10.59 -6.22
C GLY A 46 16.51 11.94 -5.88
N SER A 47 15.38 11.94 -5.16
CA SER A 47 14.69 13.20 -4.81
C SER A 47 15.48 14.07 -3.85
N VAL A 48 16.30 13.51 -2.96
CA VAL A 48 17.18 14.33 -2.12
C VAL A 48 18.15 15.14 -2.98
N GLN A 49 18.84 14.48 -3.91
CA GLN A 49 19.86 15.13 -4.72
C GLN A 49 19.29 16.08 -5.79
N PHE A 50 18.18 15.70 -6.42
CA PHE A 50 17.64 16.42 -7.58
C PHE A 50 16.41 17.30 -7.29
N VAL A 51 15.77 17.15 -6.13
CA VAL A 51 14.57 17.92 -5.76
C VAL A 51 14.81 18.71 -4.48
N ILE A 52 15.10 18.04 -3.36
CA ILE A 52 15.24 18.69 -2.04
C ILE A 52 16.43 19.65 -2.03
N ASN A 53 17.63 19.19 -2.40
CA ASN A 53 18.84 20.01 -2.35
C ASN A 53 18.75 21.27 -3.22
N PRO A 54 18.33 21.19 -4.51
CA PRO A 54 18.15 22.39 -5.34
C PRO A 54 17.09 23.35 -4.77
N LEU A 55 15.96 22.84 -4.27
CA LEU A 55 14.92 23.68 -3.67
C LEU A 55 15.42 24.40 -2.42
N LEU A 56 16.19 23.72 -1.56
CA LEU A 56 16.77 24.34 -0.38
C LEU A 56 17.77 25.42 -0.73
N VAL A 57 18.63 25.20 -1.72
CA VAL A 57 19.56 26.23 -2.18
C VAL A 57 18.82 27.47 -2.71
N GLN A 58 17.69 27.28 -3.40
CA GLN A 58 16.93 28.38 -3.98
C GLN A 58 16.08 29.15 -2.96
N TYR A 59 15.40 28.44 -2.05
CA TYR A 59 14.39 29.04 -1.16
C TYR A 59 14.86 29.22 0.28
N ALA A 60 15.87 28.46 0.73
CA ALA A 60 16.35 28.49 2.10
C ALA A 60 17.87 28.20 2.20
N PRO A 61 18.73 29.05 1.59
CA PRO A 61 20.17 28.80 1.48
C PRO A 61 20.92 28.77 2.83
N THR A 62 20.28 29.23 3.90
CA THR A 62 20.80 29.16 5.27
C THR A 62 20.69 27.77 5.88
N ILE A 63 19.86 26.89 5.33
CA ILE A 63 19.68 25.52 5.81
C ILE A 63 20.82 24.66 5.26
N ARG A 64 21.79 24.35 6.13
CA ARG A 64 22.89 23.44 5.86
C ARG A 64 22.54 21.99 6.21
N ALA A 65 23.25 21.04 5.60
CA ALA A 65 22.98 19.60 5.74
C ALA A 65 23.20 19.05 7.17
N ASP A 66 23.98 19.76 7.99
CA ASP A 66 24.27 19.44 9.38
C ASP A 66 23.23 20.01 10.37
N ASN A 67 22.24 20.77 9.87
CA ASN A 67 21.23 21.39 10.71
C ASN A 67 20.07 20.43 11.03
N MET A 68 19.58 20.45 12.27
CA MET A 68 18.41 19.68 12.70
C MET A 68 17.16 19.99 11.86
N PHE A 69 17.02 21.22 11.36
CA PHE A 69 15.94 21.59 10.43
C PHE A 69 16.01 20.83 9.11
N TYR A 70 17.21 20.57 8.57
CA TYR A 70 17.37 19.76 7.37
C TYR A 70 16.92 18.32 7.61
N ALA A 71 17.29 17.73 8.76
CA ALA A 71 16.82 16.41 9.16
C ALA A 71 15.29 16.35 9.27
N ALA A 72 14.64 17.36 9.85
CA ALA A 72 13.18 17.42 9.93
C ALA A 72 12.51 17.46 8.54
N ILE A 73 13.07 18.21 7.60
CA ILE A 73 12.59 18.26 6.20
C ILE A 73 12.71 16.89 5.54
N LEU A 74 13.85 16.21 5.72
CA LEU A 74 14.05 14.86 5.17
C LEU A 74 13.07 13.85 5.77
N VAL A 75 12.82 13.90 7.07
CA VAL A 75 11.84 13.03 7.73
C VAL A 75 10.43 13.31 7.19
N GLY A 76 10.03 14.58 7.12
CA GLY A 76 8.73 14.96 6.55
C GLY A 76 8.57 14.49 5.10
N TRP A 77 9.64 14.60 4.30
CA TRP A 77 9.66 14.13 2.92
C TRP A 77 9.57 12.62 2.80
N LEU A 78 10.30 11.87 3.63
CA LEU A 78 10.23 10.42 3.68
C LEU A 78 8.81 9.95 4.00
N LEU A 79 8.17 10.55 5.02
CA LEU A 79 6.80 10.23 5.39
C LEU A 79 5.82 10.54 4.25
N PHE A 80 6.00 11.67 3.56
CA PHE A 80 5.22 12.01 2.38
C PHE A 80 5.37 10.98 1.26
N LEU A 81 6.60 10.56 0.94
CA LEU A 81 6.84 9.54 -0.08
C LEU A 81 6.31 8.16 0.31
N MET A 82 6.38 7.79 1.60
CA MET A 82 5.75 6.56 2.10
C MET A 82 4.23 6.59 1.90
N TRP A 83 3.59 7.70 2.24
CA TRP A 83 2.16 7.90 2.02
C TRP A 83 1.80 7.83 0.54
N ALA A 84 2.54 8.54 -0.33
CA ALA A 84 2.33 8.53 -1.77
C ALA A 84 2.50 7.12 -2.37
N ARG A 85 3.55 6.38 -1.95
CA ARG A 85 3.76 4.98 -2.35
C ARG A 85 2.57 4.11 -1.98
N ASP A 86 2.05 4.21 -0.76
CA ASP A 86 0.91 3.40 -0.31
C ASP A 86 -0.36 3.73 -1.10
N ALA A 87 -0.63 5.01 -1.40
CA ALA A 87 -1.75 5.42 -2.24
C ALA A 87 -1.63 4.87 -3.69
N ILE A 88 -0.43 4.92 -4.27
CA ILE A 88 -0.16 4.37 -5.61
C ILE A 88 -0.33 2.85 -5.62
N MET A 89 0.30 2.15 -4.66
CA MET A 89 0.21 0.69 -4.53
C MET A 89 -1.24 0.22 -4.44
N MET A 90 -2.07 0.90 -3.66
CA MET A 90 -3.47 0.54 -3.52
C MET A 90 -4.22 0.60 -4.85
N ASN A 91 -3.96 1.63 -5.67
CA ASN A 91 -4.62 1.77 -6.97
C ASN A 91 -4.04 0.81 -8.03
N ILE A 92 -2.75 0.47 -7.97
CA ILE A 92 -2.13 -0.54 -8.85
C ILE A 92 -2.61 -1.95 -8.50
N LEU A 93 -2.81 -2.24 -7.21
CA LEU A 93 -3.21 -3.56 -6.72
C LEU A 93 -4.72 -3.83 -6.84
N ARG A 94 -5.54 -2.82 -7.12
CA ARG A 94 -7.01 -2.94 -7.36
C ARG A 94 -7.43 -4.15 -8.20
N PRO A 95 -6.95 -4.33 -9.45
CA PRO A 95 -7.36 -5.47 -10.27
C PRO A 95 -6.98 -6.82 -9.64
N LYS A 96 -5.83 -6.88 -8.93
CA LYS A 96 -5.39 -8.09 -8.23
C LYS A 96 -6.22 -8.37 -6.98
N LEU A 97 -6.66 -7.32 -6.28
CA LEU A 97 -7.56 -7.42 -5.12
C LEU A 97 -8.94 -7.95 -5.53
N ALA A 98 -9.48 -7.49 -6.67
CA ALA A 98 -10.74 -7.99 -7.21
C ALA A 98 -10.68 -9.50 -7.51
N LEU A 99 -9.61 -9.96 -8.16
CA LEU A 99 -9.39 -11.39 -8.44
C LEU A 99 -9.26 -12.22 -7.15
N LYS A 100 -8.44 -11.76 -6.19
CA LYS A 100 -8.26 -12.47 -4.91
C LYS A 100 -9.55 -12.56 -4.09
N ARG A 101 -10.40 -11.54 -4.16
CA ARG A 101 -11.72 -11.58 -3.51
C ARG A 101 -12.65 -12.60 -4.16
N ALA A 102 -12.63 -12.72 -5.49
CA ALA A 102 -13.38 -13.75 -6.19
C ALA A 102 -12.90 -15.16 -5.80
N GLU A 103 -11.59 -15.36 -5.70
CA GLU A 103 -11.00 -16.63 -5.23
C GLU A 103 -11.41 -16.96 -3.78
N MET A 104 -11.36 -16.00 -2.86
CA MET A 104 -11.76 -16.24 -1.46
C MET A 104 -13.25 -16.55 -1.32
N LYS A 105 -14.12 -15.86 -2.07
CA LYS A 105 -15.56 -16.19 -2.09
C LYS A 105 -15.81 -17.59 -2.65
N ALA A 106 -15.10 -17.98 -3.71
CA ALA A 106 -15.23 -19.32 -4.27
C ALA A 106 -14.76 -20.39 -3.26
N ALA A 107 -13.67 -20.14 -2.54
CA ALA A 107 -13.16 -21.03 -1.50
C ALA A 107 -14.13 -21.14 -0.31
N GLU A 108 -14.73 -20.03 0.13
CA GLU A 108 -15.74 -20.01 1.20
C GLU A 108 -16.98 -20.82 0.83
N ILE A 109 -17.50 -20.64 -0.40
CA ILE A 109 -18.65 -21.42 -0.90
C ILE A 109 -18.31 -22.91 -0.99
N ALA A 110 -17.13 -23.27 -1.50
CA ALA A 110 -16.70 -24.67 -1.58
C ALA A 110 -16.57 -25.33 -0.19
N GLN A 111 -16.11 -24.58 0.82
CA GLN A 111 -16.06 -25.07 2.20
C GLN A 111 -17.46 -25.25 2.80
N LEU A 112 -18.39 -24.33 2.53
CA LEU A 112 -19.78 -24.44 2.98
C LEU A 112 -20.52 -25.59 2.31
N GLU A 113 -20.27 -25.85 1.02
CA GLU A 113 -20.82 -27.00 0.31
C GLU A 113 -20.24 -28.32 0.84
N ALA A 114 -18.93 -28.37 1.10
CA ALA A 114 -18.29 -29.53 1.72
C ALA A 114 -18.85 -29.81 3.13
N ALA A 115 -19.05 -28.76 3.93
CA ALA A 115 -19.66 -28.87 5.26
C ALA A 115 -21.11 -29.38 5.21
N ARG A 116 -21.92 -28.85 4.27
CA ARG A 116 -23.30 -29.33 4.04
C ARG A 116 -23.35 -30.77 3.54
N ALA A 117 -22.43 -31.17 2.66
CA ALA A 117 -22.34 -32.54 2.17
C ALA A 117 -21.94 -33.52 3.27
N SER A 118 -21.08 -33.10 4.22
CA SER A 118 -20.75 -33.92 5.40
C SER A 118 -21.88 -34.03 6.41
N GLU A 119 -22.73 -33.00 6.55
CA GLU A 119 -23.91 -33.05 7.43
C GLU A 119 -25.06 -33.89 6.84
N GLN A 120 -25.22 -33.94 5.52
CA GLN A 120 -26.26 -34.73 4.84
C GLN A 120 -25.91 -36.21 4.62
N GLY A 121 -24.65 -36.61 4.82
CA GLY A 121 -24.19 -38.00 4.67
C GLY A 121 -24.19 -38.83 5.96
N GLN A 122 -24.81 -38.33 7.03
CA GLN A 122 -24.80 -38.95 8.37
C GLN A 122 -26.17 -39.51 8.83
N ASP A 123 -27.14 -39.60 7.92
CA ASP A 123 -28.40 -40.37 8.08
C ASP A 123 -28.34 -41.67 7.25
#